data_AF-A0AAU3GCK2-F1
#
_entry.id   AF-A0AAU3GCK2-F1
#
_cell.length_a   1.000
_cell.length_b   1.000
_cell.length_c   1.000
_cell.angle_alpha   90.00
_cell.angle_beta   90.00
_cell.angle_gamma   90.00
#
_symmetry.space_group_name_H-M   'P 1'
#
loop_
_entity.id
_entity.type
_entity.pdbx_description
1 polymer ?
#
loop_
_entity_poly.entity_id
_entity_poly.type
_entity_poly.pdbx_seq_one_letter_code
_entity_poly.pdbx_strand_id
1 'polypeptide(L)'
;MAGTKDRILDGSLELFNSRGVQAVTTNHIADHLRMSPGNLYYHFRSKEHIIRSLFERIDTAAREVMAPLPTPVSPQQWAEVFLHGLDTVWRYRFFFANIVEIAGRDEMLASRLRALTEWILDWTTAAIDALIEQGSMAALARDDRRRLAEDIFIIIWNWTSFAVAFRGHTRLHELDAREGVLHSMLLLTPHFEPEFAERVRAAIDHATAT
;
A
#
# COMPACT_ATOMS: atom_id res chain seq x y z
N MET A 1 17.88 -11.77 -15.12
CA MET A 1 16.76 -12.74 -15.30
C MET A 1 16.18 -13.02 -13.93
N ALA A 2 14.88 -12.78 -13.72
CA ALA A 2 14.22 -13.10 -12.45
C ALA A 2 14.21 -14.62 -12.22
N GLY A 3 14.41 -15.07 -10.99
CA GLY A 3 14.49 -16.49 -10.66
C GLY A 3 13.12 -17.19 -10.75
N THR A 4 13.09 -18.53 -10.75
CA THR A 4 11.83 -19.29 -10.76
C THR A 4 10.91 -18.91 -9.59
N LYS A 5 11.47 -18.61 -8.41
CA LYS A 5 10.70 -18.10 -7.26
C LYS A 5 9.95 -16.81 -7.60
N ASP A 6 10.62 -15.86 -8.26
CA ASP A 6 10.00 -14.58 -8.61
C ASP A 6 8.88 -14.76 -9.61
N ARG A 7 9.10 -15.61 -10.63
CA ARG A 7 8.04 -15.97 -11.59
C ARG A 7 6.82 -16.59 -10.91
N ILE A 8 7.03 -17.42 -9.89
CA ILE A 8 5.92 -17.99 -9.11
C ILE A 8 5.17 -16.91 -8.35
N LEU A 9 5.88 -15.99 -7.69
CA LEU A 9 5.27 -14.89 -6.95
C LEU A 9 4.49 -13.95 -7.88
N ASP A 10 5.04 -13.60 -9.04
CA ASP A 10 4.40 -12.70 -10.00
C ASP A 10 3.12 -13.32 -10.59
N GLY A 11 3.18 -14.59 -11.02
CA GLY A 11 1.99 -15.30 -11.51
C GLY A 11 0.94 -15.55 -10.42
N SER A 12 1.38 -15.77 -9.19
CA SER A 12 0.47 -15.88 -8.04
C SER A 12 -0.23 -14.56 -7.76
N LEU A 13 0.50 -13.45 -7.77
CA LEU A 13 -0.03 -12.10 -7.58
C LEU A 13 -1.08 -11.78 -8.66
N GLU A 14 -0.79 -12.07 -9.93
CA GLU A 14 -1.74 -11.88 -11.03
C GLU A 14 -3.03 -12.69 -10.83
N LEU A 15 -2.92 -13.97 -10.50
CA LEU A 15 -4.07 -14.83 -10.28
C LEU A 15 -4.88 -14.41 -9.05
N PHE A 16 -4.24 -14.06 -7.94
CA PHE A 16 -4.93 -13.60 -6.73
C PHE A 16 -5.67 -12.29 -6.97
N ASN A 17 -5.04 -11.34 -7.68
CA ASN A 17 -5.65 -10.08 -8.01
C ASN A 17 -6.82 -10.19 -9.00
N SER A 18 -6.81 -11.18 -9.89
CA SER A 18 -7.84 -11.34 -10.93
C SER A 18 -8.99 -12.28 -10.55
N ARG A 19 -8.72 -13.32 -9.75
CA ARG A 19 -9.70 -14.37 -9.40
C ARG A 19 -10.02 -14.42 -7.91
N GLY A 20 -9.28 -13.70 -7.08
CA GLY A 20 -9.39 -13.74 -5.62
C GLY A 20 -8.58 -14.89 -5.00
N VAL A 21 -8.09 -14.66 -3.77
CA VAL A 21 -7.21 -15.59 -3.06
C VAL A 21 -7.86 -16.94 -2.74
N GLN A 22 -9.19 -16.98 -2.56
CA GLN A 22 -9.92 -18.22 -2.26
C GLN A 22 -10.05 -19.13 -3.49
N ALA A 23 -10.29 -18.57 -4.68
CA ALA A 23 -10.50 -19.35 -5.90
C ALA A 23 -9.20 -19.92 -6.50
N VAL A 24 -8.04 -19.42 -6.06
CA VAL A 24 -6.73 -19.81 -6.60
C VAL A 24 -6.08 -20.89 -5.72
N THR A 25 -5.62 -21.96 -6.37
CA THR A 25 -4.88 -23.07 -5.76
C THR A 25 -3.44 -23.08 -6.29
N THR A 26 -2.55 -23.83 -5.64
CA THR A 26 -1.17 -24.04 -6.14
C THR A 26 -1.14 -24.71 -7.51
N ASN A 27 -2.09 -25.60 -7.81
CA ASN A 27 -2.21 -26.21 -9.13
C ASN A 27 -2.61 -25.18 -10.20
N HIS A 28 -3.57 -24.28 -9.90
CA HIS A 28 -3.92 -23.19 -10.81
C HIS A 28 -2.70 -22.31 -11.14
N ILE A 29 -1.83 -22.04 -10.15
CA ILE A 29 -0.60 -21.27 -10.34
C ILE A 29 0.41 -22.04 -11.21
N ALA A 30 0.62 -23.33 -10.93
CA ALA A 30 1.52 -24.17 -11.71
C ALA A 30 1.08 -24.25 -13.19
N ASP A 31 -0.21 -24.45 -13.43
CA ASP A 31 -0.81 -24.50 -14.76
C ASP A 31 -0.67 -23.17 -15.50
N HIS A 32 -0.97 -22.05 -14.83
CA HIS A 32 -0.84 -20.70 -15.39
C HIS A 32 0.60 -20.40 -15.83
N LEU A 33 1.58 -20.84 -15.05
CA LEU A 33 3.00 -20.66 -15.34
C LEU A 33 3.59 -21.74 -16.26
N ARG A 34 2.77 -22.70 -16.70
CA ARG A 34 3.17 -23.86 -17.52
C ARG A 34 4.33 -24.64 -16.89
N MET A 35 4.26 -24.88 -15.58
CA MET A 35 5.22 -25.68 -14.83
C MET A 35 4.54 -26.87 -14.15
N SER A 36 5.32 -27.92 -13.83
CA SER A 36 4.77 -29.04 -13.08
C SER A 36 4.46 -28.63 -11.63
N PRO A 37 3.44 -29.24 -10.99
CA PRO A 37 3.18 -29.03 -9.57
C PRO A 37 4.43 -29.31 -8.72
N GLY A 38 5.20 -30.36 -9.04
CA GLY A 38 6.44 -30.68 -8.34
C GLY A 38 7.49 -29.56 -8.39
N ASN A 39 7.62 -28.85 -9.52
CA ASN A 39 8.50 -27.69 -9.62
C ASN A 39 8.02 -26.54 -8.73
N LEU A 40 6.71 -26.28 -8.67
CA LEU A 40 6.16 -25.28 -7.76
C LEU A 40 6.39 -25.68 -6.28
N TYR A 41 6.09 -26.94 -5.91
CA TYR A 41 6.27 -27.45 -4.56
C TYR A 41 7.72 -27.42 -4.07
N TYR A 42 8.68 -27.55 -4.99
CA TYR A 42 10.11 -27.39 -4.69
C TYR A 42 10.43 -25.98 -4.15
N HIS A 43 9.76 -24.94 -4.69
CA HIS A 43 9.96 -23.56 -4.25
C HIS A 43 9.01 -23.13 -3.13
N PHE A 44 7.74 -23.52 -3.20
CA PHE A 44 6.68 -23.13 -2.28
C PHE A 44 5.82 -24.33 -1.88
N ARG A 45 5.94 -24.73 -0.60
CA ARG A 45 5.22 -25.89 -0.05
C ARG A 45 3.70 -25.71 0.07
N SER A 46 3.20 -24.48 0.09
CA SER A 46 1.77 -24.19 0.22
C SER A 46 1.40 -22.81 -0.33
N LYS A 47 0.10 -22.54 -0.45
CA LYS A 47 -0.42 -21.22 -0.83
C LYS A 47 -0.07 -20.16 0.22
N GLU A 48 -0.10 -20.51 1.50
CA GLU A 48 0.24 -19.63 2.62
C GLU A 48 1.72 -19.23 2.58
N HIS A 49 2.61 -20.15 2.18
CA HIS A 49 4.02 -19.81 1.98
C HIS A 49 4.20 -18.76 0.86
N ILE A 50 3.45 -18.88 -0.24
CA ILE A 50 3.43 -17.88 -1.32
C ILE A 50 2.93 -16.53 -0.78
N ILE A 51 1.82 -16.52 -0.04
CA ILE A 51 1.24 -15.29 0.53
C ILE A 51 2.21 -14.59 1.49
N ARG A 52 2.91 -15.34 2.35
CA ARG A 52 3.94 -14.78 3.24
C ARG A 52 5.10 -14.15 2.46
N SER A 53 5.55 -14.78 1.38
CA SER A 53 6.60 -14.22 0.53
C SER A 53 6.13 -13.01 -0.29
N LEU A 54 4.85 -12.97 -0.68
CA LEU A 54 4.26 -11.73 -1.24
C LEU A 54 4.18 -10.63 -0.17
N PHE A 55 3.86 -10.97 1.07
CA PHE A 55 3.89 -10.02 2.18
C PHE A 55 5.30 -9.47 2.44
N GLU A 56 6.36 -10.28 2.32
CA GLU A 56 7.74 -9.80 2.41
C GLU A 56 8.06 -8.75 1.32
N ARG A 57 7.49 -8.92 0.11
CA ARG A 57 7.59 -7.89 -0.94
C ARG A 57 6.78 -6.63 -0.62
N ILE A 58 5.62 -6.76 0.04
CA ILE A 58 4.81 -5.62 0.52
C ILE A 58 5.58 -4.84 1.59
N ASP A 59 6.12 -5.51 2.61
CA ASP A 59 6.92 -4.88 3.68
C ASP A 59 8.14 -4.16 3.09
N THR A 60 8.86 -4.79 2.15
CA THR A 60 9.98 -4.16 1.44
C THR A 60 9.54 -2.91 0.68
N ALA A 61 8.48 -3.00 -0.13
CA ALA A 61 7.97 -1.88 -0.91
C ALA A 61 7.50 -0.72 -0.02
N ALA A 62 6.79 -1.01 1.08
CA ALA A 62 6.35 0.00 2.03
C ALA A 62 7.55 0.75 2.65
N ARG A 63 8.62 0.04 2.99
CA ARG A 63 9.86 0.63 3.53
C ARG A 63 10.62 1.47 2.52
N GLU A 64 10.59 1.09 1.25
CA GLU A 64 11.18 1.89 0.16
C GLU A 64 10.40 3.18 -0.09
N VAL A 65 9.06 3.11 -0.11
CA VAL A 65 8.18 4.29 -0.26
C VAL A 65 8.33 5.24 0.93
N MET A 66 8.38 4.69 2.14
CA MET A 66 8.50 5.42 3.39
C MET A 66 9.96 5.49 3.84
N ALA A 67 10.88 5.73 2.89
CA ALA A 67 12.25 6.07 3.22
C ALA A 67 12.29 7.38 4.02
N PRO A 68 13.30 7.60 4.88
CA PRO A 68 13.42 8.85 5.63
C PRO A 68 13.34 10.07 4.71
N LEU A 69 12.38 10.96 4.96
CA LEU A 69 12.23 12.19 4.21
C LEU A 69 13.31 13.20 4.62
N PRO A 70 13.91 13.95 3.67
CA PRO A 70 14.78 15.06 3.99
C PRO A 70 14.05 16.15 4.77
N THR A 71 14.80 16.91 5.58
CA THR A 71 14.30 18.12 6.25
C THR A 71 14.96 19.36 5.62
N PRO A 72 14.20 20.32 5.09
CA PRO A 72 12.74 20.35 5.05
C PRO A 72 12.13 19.38 4.04
N VAL A 73 10.94 18.85 4.36
CA VAL A 73 10.12 18.00 3.48
C VAL A 73 9.50 18.89 2.40
N SER A 74 9.74 18.57 1.13
CA SER A 74 9.12 19.30 0.02
C SER A 74 7.69 18.82 -0.28
N PRO A 75 6.84 19.67 -0.87
CA PRO A 75 5.51 19.26 -1.34
C PRO A 75 5.53 18.08 -2.31
N GLN A 76 6.55 18.01 -3.17
CA GLN A 76 6.72 16.93 -4.16
C GLN A 76 6.97 15.58 -3.46
N GLN A 77 7.94 15.55 -2.54
CA GLN A 77 8.24 14.34 -1.76
C GLN A 77 7.03 13.89 -0.93
N TRP A 78 6.28 14.83 -0.36
CA TRP A 78 5.06 14.52 0.36
C TRP A 78 4.03 13.84 -0.56
N ALA A 79 3.76 14.42 -1.73
CA ALA A 79 2.84 13.83 -2.70
C ALA A 79 3.28 12.44 -3.18
N GLU A 80 4.57 12.26 -3.45
CA GLU A 80 5.16 10.99 -3.92
C GLU A 80 4.94 9.84 -2.94
N VAL A 81 5.04 10.09 -1.63
CA VAL A 81 4.78 9.05 -0.61
C VAL A 81 3.36 8.51 -0.71
N PHE A 82 2.36 9.39 -0.89
CA PHE A 82 0.97 8.96 -1.02
C PHE A 82 0.70 8.23 -2.35
N LEU A 83 1.26 8.76 -3.45
CA LEU A 83 1.09 8.17 -4.77
C LEU A 83 1.71 6.77 -4.85
N HIS A 84 2.97 6.60 -4.43
CA HIS A 84 3.64 5.30 -4.42
C HIS A 84 3.07 4.35 -3.37
N GLY A 85 2.60 4.89 -2.24
CA GLY A 85 1.89 4.12 -1.23
C GLY A 85 0.61 3.50 -1.80
N LEU A 86 -0.20 4.29 -2.51
CA LEU A 86 -1.43 3.80 -3.14
C LEU A 86 -1.16 2.82 -4.28
N ASP A 87 -0.11 3.04 -5.08
CA ASP A 87 0.33 2.07 -6.10
C ASP A 87 0.69 0.73 -5.45
N THR A 88 1.39 0.75 -4.32
CA THR A 88 1.71 -0.47 -3.56
C THR A 88 0.44 -1.19 -3.10
N VAL A 89 -0.50 -0.46 -2.49
CA VAL A 89 -1.79 -1.05 -2.05
C VAL A 89 -2.54 -1.65 -3.24
N TRP A 90 -2.54 -0.96 -4.38
CA TRP A 90 -3.20 -1.43 -5.59
C TRP A 90 -2.55 -2.68 -6.22
N ARG A 91 -1.22 -2.67 -6.32
CA ARG A 91 -0.42 -3.77 -6.86
C ARG A 91 -0.71 -5.06 -6.11
N TYR A 92 -0.87 -4.98 -4.80
CA TYR A 92 -1.17 -6.12 -3.93
C TYR A 92 -2.62 -6.13 -3.41
N ARG A 93 -3.57 -5.50 -4.11
CA ARG A 93 -4.98 -5.33 -3.67
C ARG A 93 -5.67 -6.60 -3.17
N PHE A 94 -5.33 -7.79 -3.70
CA PHE A 94 -5.87 -9.05 -3.18
C PHE A 94 -5.62 -9.20 -1.68
N PHE A 95 -4.45 -8.75 -1.20
CA PHE A 95 -4.03 -8.85 0.19
C PHE A 95 -4.84 -7.90 1.06
N PHE A 96 -4.91 -6.64 0.67
CA PHE A 96 -5.62 -5.58 1.39
C PHE A 96 -7.13 -5.83 1.46
N ALA A 97 -7.73 -6.34 0.37
CA ALA A 97 -9.15 -6.68 0.31
C ALA A 97 -9.54 -7.92 1.14
N ASN A 98 -8.58 -8.80 1.48
CA ASN A 98 -8.85 -10.06 2.19
C ASN A 98 -8.03 -10.20 3.48
N ILE A 99 -7.52 -9.08 4.01
CA ILE A 99 -6.56 -9.07 5.12
C ILE A 99 -7.05 -9.82 6.36
N VAL A 100 -8.31 -9.65 6.75
CA VAL A 100 -8.88 -10.27 7.96
C VAL A 100 -8.88 -11.79 7.82
N GLU A 101 -9.25 -12.30 6.64
CA GLU A 101 -9.25 -13.73 6.38
C GLU A 101 -7.82 -14.30 6.30
N ILE A 102 -6.93 -13.59 5.60
CA ILE A 102 -5.53 -13.99 5.43
C ILE A 102 -4.82 -14.03 6.78
N ALA A 103 -4.92 -12.96 7.57
CA ALA A 103 -4.28 -12.85 8.88
C ALA A 103 -4.92 -13.80 9.91
N GLY A 104 -6.24 -13.99 9.88
CA GLY A 104 -6.95 -14.88 10.81
C GLY A 104 -6.58 -16.37 10.67
N ARG A 105 -5.95 -16.77 9.56
CA ARG A 105 -5.50 -18.14 9.30
C ARG A 105 -4.00 -18.36 9.55
N ASP A 106 -3.26 -17.30 9.88
CA ASP A 106 -1.80 -17.34 9.93
C ASP A 106 -1.23 -16.34 10.95
N GLU A 107 -1.01 -16.81 12.18
CA GLU A 107 -0.54 -15.96 13.29
C GLU A 107 0.84 -15.32 13.01
N MET A 108 1.72 -16.02 12.29
CA MET A 108 3.01 -15.45 11.92
C MET A 108 2.85 -14.28 10.95
N LEU A 109 1.94 -14.39 9.98
CA LEU A 109 1.63 -13.28 9.09
C LEU A 109 0.91 -12.14 9.83
N ALA A 110 -0.03 -12.47 10.73
CA ALA A 110 -0.75 -11.49 11.53
C ALA A 110 0.20 -10.66 12.42
N SER A 111 1.16 -11.30 13.08
CA SER A 111 2.17 -10.59 13.89
C SER A 111 3.06 -9.66 13.05
N ARG A 112 3.53 -10.12 11.89
CA ARG A 112 4.33 -9.29 10.97
C ARG A 112 3.54 -8.10 10.42
N LEU A 113 2.27 -8.31 10.09
CA LEU A 113 1.37 -7.27 9.65
C LEU A 113 1.16 -6.20 10.73
N ARG A 114 0.90 -6.61 11.99
CA ARG A 114 0.80 -5.67 13.13
C ARG A 114 2.08 -4.83 13.28
N ALA A 115 3.25 -5.47 13.18
CA ALA A 115 4.53 -4.77 13.28
C ALA A 115 4.74 -3.76 12.13
N LEU A 116 4.35 -4.11 10.90
CA LEU A 116 4.40 -3.19 9.76
C LEU A 116 3.43 -2.02 9.96
N THR A 117 2.20 -2.27 10.41
CA THR A 117 1.23 -1.21 10.68
C THR A 117 1.74 -0.22 11.72
N GLU A 118 2.25 -0.71 12.86
CA GLU A 118 2.84 0.18 13.89
C GLU A 118 3.99 1.01 13.33
N TRP A 119 4.89 0.38 12.57
CA TRP A 119 6.00 1.08 11.93
C TRP A 119 5.54 2.19 10.96
N ILE A 120 4.52 1.92 10.13
CA ILE A 120 3.94 2.89 9.19
C ILE A 120 3.34 4.07 9.95
N LEU A 121 2.60 3.81 11.01
CA LEU A 121 1.94 4.85 11.79
C LEU A 121 2.96 5.71 12.57
N ASP A 122 4.02 5.10 13.10
CA ASP A 122 5.13 5.81 13.75
C ASP A 122 5.85 6.73 12.76
N TRP A 123 6.16 6.19 11.57
CA TRP A 123 6.78 6.97 10.49
C TRP A 123 5.89 8.15 10.08
N THR A 124 4.59 7.92 9.89
CA THR A 124 3.65 8.95 9.45
C THR A 124 3.49 10.04 10.51
N THR A 125 3.46 9.65 11.79
CA THR A 125 3.44 10.60 12.91
C THR A 125 4.69 11.47 12.91
N ALA A 126 5.87 10.87 12.73
CA ALA A 126 7.13 11.63 12.64
C ALA A 126 7.20 12.56 11.42
N ALA A 127 6.62 12.14 10.29
CA ALA A 127 6.55 12.97 9.09
C ALA A 127 5.61 14.18 9.30
N ILE A 128 4.49 14.00 10.00
CA ILE A 128 3.60 15.09 10.44
C ILE A 128 4.34 16.02 11.41
N ASP A 129 5.10 15.48 12.36
CA ASP A 129 5.92 16.27 13.28
C ASP A 129 6.91 17.17 12.52
N ALA A 130 7.62 16.62 11.53
CA ALA A 130 8.56 17.36 10.70
C ALA A 130 7.88 18.49 9.90
N LEU A 131 6.67 18.25 9.36
CA LEU A 131 5.89 19.29 8.67
C LEU A 131 5.48 20.43 9.61
N ILE A 132 5.15 20.12 10.86
CA ILE A 132 4.82 21.12 11.89
C ILE A 132 6.08 21.93 12.26
N GLU A 133 7.19 21.25 12.52
CA GLU A 133 8.46 21.89 12.91
C GLU A 133 9.00 22.84 11.84
N GLN A 134 8.84 22.50 10.56
CA GLN A 134 9.26 23.36 9.45
C GLN A 134 8.24 24.46 9.08
N GLY A 135 7.08 24.49 9.72
CA GLY A 135 6.03 25.48 9.47
C GLY A 135 5.16 25.22 8.23
N SER A 136 5.23 24.04 7.61
CA SER A 136 4.36 23.65 6.49
C SER A 136 3.00 23.11 6.94
N MET A 137 2.84 22.87 8.24
CA MET A 137 1.58 22.42 8.84
C MET A 137 1.37 23.12 10.19
N ALA A 138 0.14 23.48 10.49
CA ALA A 138 -0.27 24.05 11.76
C ALA A 138 -0.05 23.06 12.91
N ALA A 139 0.27 23.58 14.09
CA ALA A 139 0.49 22.76 15.26
C ALA A 139 -0.78 21.97 15.64
N LEU A 140 -0.60 20.66 15.85
CA LEU A 140 -1.61 19.76 16.38
C LEU A 140 -1.22 19.28 17.77
N ALA A 141 -2.23 18.96 18.59
CA ALA A 141 -2.03 18.25 19.85
C ALA A 141 -1.35 16.90 19.57
N ARG A 142 -0.45 16.47 20.46
CA ARG A 142 0.37 15.27 20.26
C ARG A 142 -0.46 14.02 19.96
N ASP A 143 -1.57 13.84 20.69
CA ASP A 143 -2.46 12.69 20.51
C ASP A 143 -3.20 12.74 19.16
N ASP A 144 -3.50 13.94 18.65
CA ASP A 144 -4.21 14.11 17.37
C ASP A 144 -3.32 13.84 16.16
N ARG A 145 -1.99 13.99 16.29
CA ARG A 145 -1.04 13.66 15.21
C ARG A 145 -1.08 12.16 14.89
N ARG A 146 -1.11 11.32 15.93
CA ARG A 146 -1.21 9.86 15.78
C ARG A 146 -2.57 9.45 15.20
N ARG A 147 -3.66 10.05 15.68
CA ARG A 147 -5.01 9.81 15.14
C ARG A 147 -5.12 10.18 13.67
N LEU A 148 -4.54 11.32 13.28
CA LEU A 148 -4.50 11.75 11.89
C LEU A 148 -3.70 10.76 11.01
N ALA A 149 -2.57 10.24 11.51
CA ALA A 149 -1.84 9.17 10.84
C ALA A 149 -2.68 7.90 10.67
N GLU A 150 -3.45 7.51 11.69
CA GLU A 150 -4.38 6.37 11.65
C GLU A 150 -5.51 6.60 10.65
N ASP A 151 -6.12 7.78 10.62
CA ASP A 151 -7.18 8.13 9.67
C ASP A 151 -6.66 8.08 8.22
N ILE A 152 -5.46 8.62 7.97
CA ILE A 152 -4.80 8.54 6.67
C ILE A 152 -4.55 7.08 6.27
N PHE A 153 -4.01 6.29 7.19
CA PHE A 153 -3.75 4.86 6.96
C PHE A 153 -5.04 4.11 6.62
N ILE A 154 -6.12 4.35 7.35
CA ILE A 154 -7.43 3.74 7.11
C ILE A 154 -7.93 4.08 5.69
N ILE A 155 -7.83 5.35 5.26
CA ILE A 155 -8.26 5.74 3.90
C ILE A 155 -7.42 5.03 2.84
N ILE A 156 -6.08 5.12 2.91
CA ILE A 156 -5.18 4.54 1.90
C ILE A 156 -5.39 3.03 1.80
N TRP A 157 -5.48 2.35 2.95
CA TRP A 157 -5.68 0.91 3.01
C TRP A 157 -7.02 0.48 2.39
N ASN A 158 -8.11 1.17 2.74
CA ASN A 158 -9.46 0.79 2.33
C ASN A 158 -9.86 1.31 0.95
N TRP A 159 -9.13 2.27 0.38
CA TRP A 159 -9.48 2.88 -0.89
C TRP A 159 -9.65 1.87 -2.03
N THR A 160 -8.74 0.89 -2.12
CA THR A 160 -8.80 -0.13 -3.18
C THR A 160 -10.03 -1.02 -3.06
N SER A 161 -10.36 -1.45 -1.83
CA SER A 161 -11.59 -2.19 -1.54
C SER A 161 -12.83 -1.37 -1.89
N PHE A 162 -12.82 -0.07 -1.55
CA PHE A 162 -13.93 0.83 -1.87
C PHE A 162 -14.11 1.01 -3.39
N ALA A 163 -13.02 1.29 -4.12
CA ALA A 163 -13.04 1.46 -5.57
C ALA A 163 -13.53 0.20 -6.30
N VAL A 164 -13.08 -0.98 -5.88
CA VAL A 164 -13.51 -2.26 -6.47
C VAL A 164 -14.99 -2.54 -6.15
N ALA A 165 -15.39 -2.43 -4.88
CA ALA A 165 -16.72 -2.86 -4.43
C ALA A 165 -17.84 -1.89 -4.86
N PHE A 166 -17.59 -0.58 -4.81
CA PHE A 166 -18.65 0.42 -4.97
C PHE A 166 -18.57 1.18 -6.29
N ARG A 167 -17.42 1.22 -6.95
CA ARG A 167 -17.28 1.83 -8.28
C ARG A 167 -17.16 0.80 -9.41
N GLY A 168 -17.12 -0.51 -9.09
CA GLY A 168 -17.13 -1.59 -10.07
C GLY A 168 -15.81 -1.71 -10.85
N HIS A 169 -14.74 -1.08 -10.37
CA HIS A 169 -13.45 -1.10 -11.04
C HIS A 169 -12.76 -2.45 -10.84
N THR A 170 -12.49 -3.15 -11.95
CA THR A 170 -11.61 -4.34 -11.95
C THR A 170 -10.14 -3.98 -12.13
N ARG A 171 -9.86 -2.71 -12.48
CA ARG A 171 -8.55 -2.08 -12.62
C ARG A 171 -8.60 -0.67 -12.02
N LEU A 172 -7.57 -0.25 -11.30
CA LEU A 172 -7.41 1.12 -10.84
C LEU A 172 -6.94 1.90 -12.05
N HIS A 173 -7.80 2.78 -12.52
CA HIS A 173 -7.40 3.78 -13.48
C HIS A 173 -6.55 4.83 -12.74
N GLU A 174 -5.69 5.58 -13.45
CA GLU A 174 -4.94 6.69 -12.82
C GLU A 174 -5.87 7.66 -12.10
N LEU A 175 -7.09 7.84 -12.63
CA LEU A 175 -8.15 8.62 -11.98
C LEU A 175 -8.55 8.06 -10.62
N ASP A 176 -8.66 6.74 -10.44
CA ASP A 176 -8.98 6.14 -9.15
C ASP A 176 -7.82 6.27 -8.17
N ALA A 177 -6.57 6.16 -8.63
CA ALA A 177 -5.39 6.41 -7.80
C ALA A 177 -5.38 7.87 -7.31
N ARG A 178 -5.56 8.80 -8.24
CA ARG A 178 -5.63 10.23 -7.95
C ARG A 178 -6.72 10.53 -6.92
N GLU A 179 -7.93 10.03 -7.13
CA GLU A 179 -9.04 10.25 -6.20
C GLU A 179 -8.73 9.70 -4.80
N GLY A 180 -8.11 8.52 -4.70
CA GLY A 180 -7.72 7.96 -3.41
C GLY A 180 -6.74 8.83 -2.64
N VAL A 181 -5.72 9.34 -3.32
CA VAL A 181 -4.76 10.30 -2.72
C VAL A 181 -5.47 11.59 -2.32
N LEU A 182 -6.34 12.13 -3.18
CA LEU A 182 -7.09 13.35 -2.88
C LEU A 182 -8.00 13.20 -1.66
N HIS A 183 -8.64 12.04 -1.48
CA HIS A 183 -9.42 11.76 -0.27
C HIS A 183 -8.55 11.79 1.00
N SER A 184 -7.34 11.21 0.97
CA SER A 184 -6.41 11.32 2.09
C SER A 184 -5.94 12.77 2.31
N MET A 185 -5.72 13.54 1.24
CA MET A 185 -5.33 14.94 1.33
C MET A 185 -6.40 15.84 1.96
N LEU A 186 -7.69 15.50 1.84
CA LEU A 186 -8.75 16.28 2.49
C LEU A 186 -8.63 16.30 4.02
N LEU A 187 -8.02 15.28 4.62
CA LEU A 187 -7.73 15.26 6.07
C LEU A 187 -6.60 16.22 6.46
N LEU A 188 -5.63 16.41 5.56
CA LEU A 188 -4.41 17.17 5.82
C LEU A 188 -4.50 18.64 5.38
N THR A 189 -5.22 18.90 4.29
CA THR A 189 -5.32 20.22 3.65
C THR A 189 -5.72 21.34 4.63
N PRO A 190 -6.69 21.16 5.56
CA PRO A 190 -7.06 22.20 6.51
C PRO A 190 -5.94 22.56 7.51
N HIS A 191 -4.95 21.70 7.66
CA HIS A 191 -3.81 21.88 8.56
C HIS A 191 -2.58 22.40 7.85
N PHE A 192 -2.49 22.29 6.53
CA PHE A 192 -1.33 22.77 5.79
C PHE A 192 -1.27 24.29 5.71
N GLU A 193 -0.04 24.80 5.63
CA GLU A 193 0.20 26.15 5.17
C GLU A 193 -0.32 26.28 3.71
N PRO A 194 -1.04 27.37 3.36
CA PRO A 194 -1.69 27.49 2.06
C PRO A 194 -0.80 27.28 0.82
N GLU A 195 0.42 27.84 0.80
CA GLU A 195 1.35 27.65 -0.33
C GLU A 195 1.81 26.19 -0.42
N PHE A 196 2.10 25.55 0.72
CA PHE A 196 2.44 24.14 0.78
C PHE A 196 1.29 23.27 0.24
N ALA A 197 0.06 23.53 0.66
CA ALA A 197 -1.13 22.80 0.21
C ALA A 197 -1.33 22.86 -1.31
N GLU A 198 -1.23 24.06 -1.90
CA GLU A 198 -1.34 24.27 -3.35
C GLU A 198 -0.25 23.52 -4.11
N ARG A 199 1.00 23.54 -3.60
CA ARG A 199 2.12 22.85 -4.22
C ARG A 199 2.03 21.32 -4.12
N VAL A 200 1.47 20.79 -3.03
CA VAL A 200 1.19 19.34 -2.91
C VAL A 200 0.12 18.94 -3.94
N ARG A 201 -0.95 19.73 -4.06
CA ARG A 201 -2.02 19.47 -5.03
C ARG A 201 -1.49 19.51 -6.47
N ALA A 202 -0.69 20.52 -6.81
CA ALA A 202 -0.05 20.62 -8.12
C ALA A 202 0.87 19.43 -8.42
N ALA A 203 1.60 18.92 -7.42
CA ALA A 203 2.44 17.74 -7.57
C ALA A 203 1.61 16.47 -7.85
N ILE A 204 0.49 16.28 -7.14
CA ILE A 204 -0.45 15.17 -7.37
C ILE A 204 -1.04 15.25 -8.77
N ASP A 205 -1.53 16.43 -9.17
CA ASP A 205 -2.13 16.63 -10.49
C ASP A 205 -1.14 16.38 -11.62
N HIS A 206 0.10 16.86 -11.48
CA HIS A 206 1.15 16.60 -12.48
C HIS A 206 1.45 15.10 -12.63
N ALA A 207 1.55 14.38 -11.51
CA ALA A 207 1.85 12.94 -11.51
C ALA A 207 0.71 12.07 -12.04
N THR A 208 -0.52 12.59 -12.11
CA THR A 208 -1.73 11.83 -12.47
C THR A 208 -2.39 12.29 -13.77
N ALA A 209 -1.78 13.26 -14.47
CA ALA A 209 -2.27 13.81 -15.74
C ALA A 209 -1.82 13.02 -17.00
N THR A 210 -1.08 11.93 -16.83
CA THR A 210 -0.57 11.08 -17.93
C THR A 210 -1.27 9.73 -17.88
#